data_AF-S9QST6-F1
#
_entry.id   AF-S9QST6-F1
#
_cell.length_a   1.000
_cell.length_b   1.000
_cell.length_c   1.000
_cell.angle_alpha   90.00
_cell.angle_beta   90.00
_cell.angle_gamma   90.00
#
_symmetry.space_group_name_H-M   'P 1'
#
loop_
_entity.id
_entity.type
_entity.pdbx_description
1 polymer ?
#
loop_
_entity_poly.entity_id
_entity_poly.type
_entity_poly.pdbx_seq_one_letter_code
_entity_poly.pdbx_strand_id
1 'polypeptide(L)'
;MTAVRATLLSACVLLSTGGAAHAQTRPLPDVAQPGAPVPTSPLFPSSTVGDLLTRHLNLMVSVGEEVESRYQESLRLIQKEPEAVRLLQDAYSKTVETEYFLRWQLVYTLASLNQRDALSGLVRIAVSTIPAERGSAEFFTTGQESNIRVAAVDGLASLAKLGVTEAGSYLLRLSQHSDLSIRQRAVRGYLAAGPDYDARVKLLQANLPTSDHGLITLRVTEVRGVAHPDDTPEDMRPRTRERDDESPIAR
;
A
#
# COMPACT_ATOMS: atom_id res chain seq x y z
N MET A 1 48.01 -31.94 7.15
CA MET A 1 49.33 -31.38 7.50
C MET A 1 49.36 -29.99 6.86
N THR A 2 49.30 -28.84 7.54
CA THR A 2 49.71 -28.46 8.91
C THR A 2 49.00 -27.12 9.27
N ALA A 3 48.52 -27.02 10.52
CA ALA A 3 48.21 -25.86 11.41
C ALA A 3 47.88 -24.45 10.82
N VAL A 4 46.80 -23.72 11.19
CA VAL A 4 46.28 -23.23 12.50
C VAL A 4 47.18 -22.23 13.25
N ARG A 5 46.68 -20.99 13.44
CA ARG A 5 46.76 -20.05 14.61
C ARG A 5 46.54 -18.61 14.10
N ALA A 6 45.55 -17.79 14.47
CA ALA A 6 44.88 -17.44 15.74
C ALA A 6 45.71 -16.55 16.71
N THR A 7 45.14 -15.36 16.98
CA THR A 7 45.14 -14.52 18.21
C THR A 7 46.22 -13.45 18.44
N LEU A 8 45.76 -12.22 18.78
CA LEU A 8 46.13 -11.34 19.91
C LEU A 8 45.37 -10.00 19.68
N LEU A 9 44.21 -9.70 20.30
CA LEU A 9 43.95 -9.36 21.70
C LEU A 9 45.03 -8.46 22.32
N SER A 10 44.75 -7.15 22.38
CA SER A 10 45.41 -6.24 23.31
C SER A 10 44.33 -5.53 24.13
N ALA A 11 44.23 -5.94 25.38
CA ALA A 11 43.50 -5.26 26.44
C ALA A 11 44.50 -4.38 27.21
N CYS A 12 44.16 -3.11 27.42
CA CYS A 12 44.74 -2.31 28.50
C CYS A 12 43.60 -1.76 29.36
N VAL A 13 43.74 -2.04 30.65
CA VAL A 13 42.82 -1.77 31.74
C VAL A 13 43.11 -0.41 32.35
N LEU A 14 42.03 0.35 32.57
CA LEU A 14 41.70 1.33 33.62
C LEU A 14 42.83 2.04 34.40
N LEU A 15 42.74 3.38 34.41
CA LEU A 15 42.93 4.17 35.64
C LEU A 15 41.77 5.16 35.79
N SER A 16 41.05 4.98 36.90
CA SER A 16 40.04 5.85 37.48
C SER A 16 40.71 6.98 38.23
N THR A 17 40.33 8.22 37.96
CA THR A 17 40.41 9.33 38.93
C THR A 17 39.13 10.15 38.79
N GLY A 18 38.39 10.23 39.89
CA GLY A 18 37.12 10.94 39.97
C GLY A 18 37.27 12.44 39.78
N GLY A 19 36.25 13.02 39.14
CA GLY A 19 36.02 14.45 39.04
C GLY A 19 34.53 14.66 38.79
N ALA A 20 33.78 14.95 39.84
CA ALA A 20 32.40 15.39 39.74
C ALA A 20 32.38 16.81 39.15
N ALA A 21 31.81 16.99 37.95
CA ALA A 21 31.20 18.24 37.52
C ALA A 21 30.53 18.08 36.14
N HIS A 22 29.27 18.51 36.07
CA HIS A 22 28.47 18.77 34.87
C HIS A 22 28.18 17.59 33.93
N ALA A 23 27.11 16.88 34.26
CA ALA A 23 26.23 16.29 33.26
C ALA A 23 25.78 17.39 32.30
N GLN A 24 26.45 17.50 31.15
CA GLN A 24 25.90 18.15 29.97
C GLN A 24 24.74 17.27 29.50
N THR A 25 23.53 17.64 29.91
CA THR A 25 22.30 17.21 29.25
C THR A 25 22.46 17.51 27.77
N ARG A 26 22.71 16.47 26.96
CA ARG A 26 22.50 16.56 25.51
C ARG A 26 21.09 17.09 25.31
N PRO A 27 20.89 18.15 24.50
CA PRO A 27 19.54 18.55 24.14
C PRO A 27 18.89 17.34 23.46
N LEU A 28 17.68 17.01 23.91
CA LEU A 28 16.81 16.03 23.25
C LEU A 28 16.74 16.39 21.75
N PRO A 29 16.64 15.39 20.84
CA PRO A 29 16.37 15.68 19.45
C PRO A 29 15.12 16.55 19.39
N ASP A 30 15.27 17.67 18.68
CA ASP A 30 14.33 18.76 18.52
C ASP A 30 12.89 18.22 18.35
N VAL A 31 12.09 18.38 19.41
CA VAL A 31 10.64 18.19 19.33
C VAL A 31 10.18 19.27 18.37
N ALA A 32 9.83 18.87 17.15
CA ALA A 32 9.40 19.73 16.05
C ALA A 32 8.61 20.95 16.59
N GLN A 33 9.21 22.14 16.50
CA GLN A 33 8.50 23.36 16.82
C GLN A 33 7.28 23.48 15.90
N PRO A 34 6.07 23.67 16.45
CA PRO A 34 4.92 23.97 15.61
C PRO A 34 5.08 25.40 15.09
N GLY A 35 5.29 25.57 13.78
CA GLY A 35 5.12 26.89 13.15
C GLY A 35 6.07 27.35 12.05
N ALA A 36 6.95 26.51 11.48
CA ALA A 36 7.55 26.87 10.19
C ALA A 36 6.60 26.41 9.07
N PRO A 37 5.98 27.33 8.29
CA PRO A 37 5.24 26.93 7.09
C PRO A 37 6.26 26.37 6.11
N VAL A 38 6.31 25.04 5.98
CA VAL A 38 7.00 24.41 4.85
C VAL A 38 6.31 24.95 3.60
N PRO A 39 7.02 25.60 2.66
CA PRO A 39 6.42 26.01 1.41
C PRO A 39 5.97 24.75 0.67
N THR A 40 4.68 24.42 0.78
CA THR A 40 4.07 23.33 0.00
C THR A 40 3.94 23.86 -1.41
N SER A 41 5.00 23.67 -2.20
CA SER A 41 4.88 23.81 -3.65
C SER A 41 3.65 23.02 -4.09
N PRO A 42 2.77 23.59 -4.93
CA PRO A 42 1.55 22.91 -5.32
C PRO A 42 1.92 21.57 -5.96
N LEU A 43 1.23 20.50 -5.54
CA LEU A 43 1.52 19.13 -5.95
C LEU A 43 1.43 18.96 -7.48
N PHE A 44 0.53 19.71 -8.11
CA PHE A 44 0.35 19.78 -9.54
C PHE A 44 0.52 21.23 -10.03
N PRO A 45 0.92 21.44 -11.30
CA PRO A 45 0.90 22.76 -11.92
C PRO A 45 -0.49 23.40 -11.89
N SER A 46 -0.55 24.73 -11.85
CA SER A 46 -1.80 25.48 -12.02
C SER A 46 -2.32 25.36 -13.45
N SER A 47 -3.05 24.28 -13.72
CA SER A 47 -3.69 23.96 -15.00
C SER A 47 -5.04 23.27 -14.75
N THR A 48 -5.87 23.20 -15.78
CA THR A 48 -7.18 22.52 -15.69
C THR A 48 -7.05 21.07 -15.20
N VAL A 49 -6.08 20.32 -15.72
CA VAL A 49 -5.85 18.92 -15.29
C VAL A 49 -5.28 18.88 -13.86
N GLY A 50 -4.39 19.81 -13.51
CA GLY A 50 -3.85 19.91 -12.14
C GLY A 50 -4.93 20.21 -11.10
N ASP A 51 -5.88 21.07 -11.41
CA ASP A 51 -7.02 21.40 -10.55
C ASP A 51 -7.98 20.20 -10.41
N LEU A 52 -8.23 19.46 -11.50
CA LEU A 52 -9.02 18.22 -11.46
C LEU A 52 -8.37 17.17 -10.57
N LEU A 53 -7.07 16.93 -10.73
CA LEU A 53 -6.31 15.99 -9.92
C LEU A 53 -6.30 16.39 -8.44
N THR A 54 -6.05 17.67 -8.13
CA THR A 54 -6.09 18.21 -6.77
C THR A 54 -7.44 17.96 -6.11
N ARG A 55 -8.53 18.25 -6.83
CA ARG A 55 -9.90 18.04 -6.33
C ARG A 55 -10.19 16.57 -6.09
N HIS A 56 -9.76 15.69 -6.99
CA HIS A 56 -9.94 14.24 -6.85
C HIS A 56 -9.21 13.69 -5.61
N LEU A 57 -7.97 14.09 -5.38
CA LEU A 57 -7.22 13.67 -4.17
C LEU A 57 -7.89 14.15 -2.89
N ASN A 58 -8.46 15.36 -2.87
CA ASN A 58 -9.23 15.86 -1.73
C ASN A 58 -10.52 15.06 -1.50
N LEU A 59 -11.16 14.55 -2.56
CA LEU A 59 -12.35 13.70 -2.43
C LEU A 59 -12.04 12.35 -1.77
N MET A 60 -10.83 11.80 -1.93
CA MET A 60 -10.42 10.54 -1.30
C MET A 60 -10.41 10.57 0.24
N VAL A 61 -10.32 11.76 0.84
CA VAL A 61 -10.34 11.97 2.30
C VAL A 61 -11.59 12.70 2.77
N SER A 62 -12.50 13.02 1.85
CA SER A 62 -13.73 13.73 2.18
C SER A 62 -14.75 12.80 2.84
N VAL A 63 -15.59 13.37 3.70
CA VAL A 63 -16.69 12.68 4.37
C VAL A 63 -17.98 13.42 4.09
N GLY A 64 -19.06 12.68 3.84
CA GLY A 64 -20.40 13.26 3.65
C GLY A 64 -21.23 12.51 2.63
N GLU A 65 -22.50 12.91 2.54
CA GLU A 65 -23.40 12.44 1.51
C GLU A 65 -22.86 12.83 0.13
N GLU A 66 -23.07 11.98 -0.88
CA GLU A 66 -22.61 12.19 -2.26
C GLU A 66 -21.09 12.20 -2.51
N VAL A 67 -20.23 11.99 -1.50
CA VAL A 67 -18.76 11.97 -1.72
C VAL A 67 -18.37 10.89 -2.72
N GLU A 68 -18.93 9.68 -2.61
CA GLU A 68 -18.64 8.59 -3.54
C GLU A 68 -19.04 8.94 -4.98
N SER A 69 -20.25 9.49 -5.19
CA SER A 69 -20.70 9.91 -6.52
C SER A 69 -19.78 10.98 -7.13
N ARG A 70 -19.34 11.95 -6.32
CA ARG A 70 -18.40 12.99 -6.74
C ARG A 70 -17.00 12.43 -7.02
N TYR A 71 -16.54 11.47 -6.22
CA TYR A 71 -15.29 10.76 -6.42
C TYR A 71 -15.30 10.03 -7.77
N GLN A 72 -16.34 9.23 -8.04
CA GLN A 72 -16.48 8.50 -9.31
C GLN A 72 -16.55 9.45 -10.51
N GLU A 73 -17.29 10.56 -10.39
CA GLU A 73 -17.36 11.54 -11.48
C GLU A 73 -16.02 12.23 -11.73
N SER A 74 -15.29 12.61 -10.67
CA SER A 74 -13.96 13.19 -10.82
C SER A 74 -12.98 12.24 -11.52
N LEU A 75 -13.04 10.94 -11.21
CA LEU A 75 -12.22 9.93 -11.88
C LEU A 75 -12.56 9.82 -13.37
N ARG A 76 -13.85 9.82 -13.75
CA ARG A 76 -14.27 9.80 -15.16
C ARG A 76 -13.80 11.03 -15.93
N LEU A 77 -13.77 12.20 -15.29
CA LEU A 77 -13.23 13.41 -15.91
C LEU A 77 -11.73 13.29 -16.12
N ILE A 78 -10.98 12.86 -15.10
CA ILE A 78 -9.52 12.70 -15.19
C ILE A 78 -9.14 11.63 -16.24
N GLN A 79 -9.90 10.55 -16.37
CA GLN A 79 -9.67 9.50 -17.37
C GLN A 79 -9.74 10.01 -18.82
N LYS A 80 -10.38 11.16 -19.08
CA LYS A 80 -10.43 11.79 -20.41
C LYS A 80 -9.22 12.67 -20.71
N GLU A 81 -8.40 12.96 -19.70
CA GLU A 81 -7.25 13.88 -19.81
C GLU A 81 -5.94 13.08 -20.02
N PRO A 82 -5.33 13.11 -21.21
CA PRO A 82 -4.10 12.34 -21.49
C PRO A 82 -2.91 12.76 -20.61
N GLU A 83 -2.89 14.02 -20.16
CA GLU A 83 -1.82 14.56 -19.32
C GLU A 83 -1.84 14.02 -17.89
N ALA A 84 -2.98 13.48 -17.43
CA ALA A 84 -3.18 13.08 -16.04
C ALA A 84 -2.17 12.03 -15.57
N VAL A 85 -1.87 11.02 -16.41
CA VAL A 85 -0.87 9.98 -16.12
C VAL A 85 0.49 10.59 -15.86
N ARG A 86 0.95 11.48 -16.75
CA ARG A 86 2.25 12.15 -16.62
C ARG A 86 2.33 12.98 -15.35
N LEU A 87 1.28 13.77 -15.07
CA LEU A 87 1.24 14.62 -13.87
C LEU A 87 1.25 13.81 -12.58
N LEU A 88 0.53 12.68 -12.52
CA LEU A 88 0.55 11.77 -11.36
C LEU A 88 1.93 11.12 -11.16
N GLN A 89 2.58 10.70 -12.24
CA GLN A 89 3.93 10.14 -12.19
C GLN A 89 4.97 11.18 -11.72
N ASP A 90 4.88 12.41 -12.24
CA ASP A 90 5.75 13.51 -11.85
C ASP A 90 5.53 13.89 -10.38
N ALA A 91 4.27 14.01 -9.94
CA ALA A 91 3.93 14.26 -8.56
C ALA A 91 4.50 13.17 -7.65
N TYR A 92 4.28 11.89 -7.95
CA TYR A 92 4.82 10.78 -7.17
C TYR A 92 6.35 10.84 -7.06
N SER A 93 7.06 11.18 -8.14
CA SER A 93 8.52 11.27 -8.14
C SER A 93 9.08 12.39 -7.28
N LYS A 94 8.29 13.45 -7.04
CA LYS A 94 8.65 14.62 -6.23
C LYS A 94 8.17 14.52 -4.79
N THR A 95 7.17 13.68 -4.53
CA THR A 95 6.65 13.45 -3.18
C THR A 95 7.71 12.75 -2.33
N VAL A 96 8.02 13.33 -1.17
CA VAL A 96 9.01 12.78 -0.25
C VAL A 96 8.58 11.42 0.28
N GLU A 97 9.55 10.56 0.58
CA GLU A 97 9.31 9.15 0.89
C GLU A 97 8.36 8.93 2.08
N THR A 98 8.44 9.80 3.11
CA THR A 98 7.66 9.73 4.35
C THR A 98 6.19 10.10 4.20
N GLU A 99 5.79 10.70 3.08
CA GLU A 99 4.39 11.03 2.77
C GLU A 99 3.65 9.81 2.24
N TYR A 100 3.64 8.73 3.03
CA TYR A 100 3.17 7.41 2.60
C TYR A 100 1.73 7.44 2.10
N PHE A 101 0.86 8.17 2.80
CA PHE A 101 -0.55 8.26 2.43
C PHE A 101 -0.72 9.00 1.09
N LEU A 102 -0.07 10.16 0.91
CA LEU A 102 -0.12 10.89 -0.36
C LEU A 102 0.47 10.07 -1.51
N ARG A 103 1.61 9.40 -1.29
CA ARG A 103 2.21 8.47 -2.27
C ARG A 103 1.22 7.38 -2.63
N TRP A 104 0.55 6.76 -1.65
CA TRP A 104 -0.48 5.76 -1.91
C TRP A 104 -1.64 6.33 -2.72
N GLN A 105 -2.16 7.52 -2.38
CA GLN A 105 -3.24 8.17 -3.13
C GLN A 105 -2.85 8.39 -4.60
N LEU A 106 -1.65 8.90 -4.87
CA LEU A 106 -1.14 9.12 -6.22
C LEU A 106 -1.06 7.83 -7.03
N VAL A 107 -0.54 6.75 -6.43
CA VAL A 107 -0.46 5.45 -7.11
C VAL A 107 -1.84 4.84 -7.32
N TYR A 108 -2.73 4.96 -6.33
CA TYR A 108 -4.09 4.44 -6.43
C TYR A 108 -4.89 5.14 -7.52
N THR A 109 -4.80 6.47 -7.61
CA THR A 109 -5.41 7.24 -8.72
C THR A 109 -4.80 6.83 -10.06
N LEU A 110 -3.46 6.74 -10.15
CA LEU A 110 -2.77 6.30 -11.38
C LEU A 110 -3.23 4.92 -11.85
N ALA A 111 -3.37 3.97 -10.92
CA ALA A 111 -3.88 2.63 -11.18
C ALA A 111 -5.34 2.65 -11.65
N SER A 112 -6.15 3.56 -11.08
CA SER A 112 -7.57 3.71 -11.39
C SER A 112 -7.85 4.36 -12.75
N LEU A 113 -6.85 5.01 -13.36
CA LEU A 113 -7.01 5.61 -14.70
C LEU A 113 -7.19 4.54 -15.80
N ASN A 114 -6.68 3.33 -15.59
CA ASN A 114 -6.79 2.23 -16.56
C ASN A 114 -6.24 2.58 -17.97
N GLN A 115 -5.28 3.50 -18.04
CA GLN A 115 -4.65 3.94 -19.28
C GLN A 115 -3.34 3.19 -19.51
N ARG A 116 -3.08 2.72 -20.75
CA ARG A 116 -1.85 1.99 -21.10
C ARG A 116 -0.58 2.76 -20.73
N ASP A 117 -0.61 4.09 -20.83
CA ASP A 117 0.53 4.97 -20.51
C ASP A 117 0.93 4.92 -19.02
N ALA A 118 0.04 4.45 -18.15
CA ALA A 118 0.35 4.25 -16.73
C ALA A 118 1.32 3.07 -16.49
N LEU A 119 1.45 2.15 -17.46
CA LEU A 119 2.21 0.90 -17.32
C LEU A 119 3.62 1.13 -16.79
N SER A 120 4.39 2.02 -17.40
CA SER A 120 5.79 2.24 -17.03
C SER A 120 5.95 2.75 -15.60
N GLY A 121 5.10 3.70 -15.18
CA GLY A 121 5.07 4.23 -13.82
C GLY A 121 4.68 3.17 -12.80
N LEU A 122 3.61 2.41 -13.08
CA LEU A 122 3.12 1.34 -12.20
C LEU A 122 4.18 0.23 -12.03
N VAL A 123 4.83 -0.20 -13.12
CA VAL A 123 5.94 -1.16 -13.06
C VAL A 123 7.07 -0.64 -12.19
N ARG A 124 7.52 0.60 -12.43
CA ARG A 124 8.63 1.20 -11.68
C ARG A 124 8.34 1.22 -10.18
N ILE A 125 7.12 1.53 -9.79
CA ILE A 125 6.70 1.53 -8.39
C ILE A 125 6.65 0.09 -7.85
N ALA A 126 5.95 -0.82 -8.53
CA ALA A 126 5.71 -2.18 -8.07
C ALA A 126 7.01 -2.99 -7.86
N VAL A 127 8.04 -2.75 -8.69
CA VAL A 127 9.33 -3.47 -8.60
C VAL A 127 10.37 -2.76 -7.72
N SER A 128 10.06 -1.57 -7.21
CA SER A 128 11.00 -0.82 -6.37
C SER A 128 11.22 -1.52 -5.03
N THR A 129 12.44 -1.45 -4.51
CA THR A 129 12.79 -2.02 -3.20
C THR A 129 11.98 -1.37 -2.09
N ILE A 130 11.42 -2.16 -1.17
CA ILE A 130 10.83 -1.66 0.08
C ILE A 130 11.98 -1.21 1.00
N PRO A 131 12.05 0.07 1.41
CA PRO A 131 13.05 0.53 2.37
C PRO A 131 13.02 -0.26 3.68
N ALA A 132 14.17 -0.36 4.35
CA ALA A 132 14.23 -0.98 5.68
C ALA A 132 13.33 -0.24 6.68
N GLU A 133 12.84 -0.98 7.68
CA GLU A 133 11.98 -0.44 8.72
C GLU A 133 12.64 0.73 9.47
N ARG A 134 11.88 1.81 9.67
CA ARG A 134 12.30 3.01 10.41
C ARG A 134 11.19 3.42 11.38
N GLY A 135 11.57 3.95 12.54
CA GLY A 135 10.63 4.49 13.51
C GLY A 135 10.40 3.58 14.71
N SER A 136 9.30 3.80 15.42
CA SER A 136 8.93 3.07 16.64
C SER A 136 8.08 1.83 16.33
N ALA A 137 7.90 0.96 17.32
CA ALA A 137 7.10 -0.27 17.19
C ALA A 137 5.60 -0.03 16.91
N GLU A 138 5.12 1.21 17.00
CA GLU A 138 3.71 1.58 16.81
C GLU A 138 3.37 1.93 15.35
N PHE A 139 4.39 2.13 14.49
CA PHE A 139 4.20 2.50 13.09
C PHE A 139 5.14 1.73 12.17
N PHE A 140 4.58 0.85 11.35
CA PHE A 140 5.35 -0.01 10.43
C PHE A 140 5.50 0.65 9.05
N THR A 141 6.63 1.31 8.83
CA THR A 141 6.98 1.96 7.56
C THR A 141 7.06 0.98 6.40
N THR A 142 7.56 -0.24 6.63
CA THR A 142 7.60 -1.30 5.61
C THR A 142 6.19 -1.70 5.17
N GLY A 143 5.22 -1.73 6.08
CA GLY A 143 3.82 -1.99 5.77
C GLY A 143 3.20 -0.91 4.88
N GLN A 144 3.51 0.37 5.16
CA GLN A 144 3.06 1.49 4.33
C GLN A 144 3.65 1.43 2.92
N GLU A 145 4.95 1.14 2.81
CA GLU A 145 5.64 0.97 1.53
C GLU A 145 5.09 -0.25 0.76
N SER A 146 4.78 -1.35 1.44
CA SER A 146 4.12 -2.51 0.85
C SER A 146 2.75 -2.14 0.27
N ASN A 147 1.93 -1.37 0.99
CA ASN A 147 0.62 -0.90 0.52
C ASN A 147 0.71 -0.05 -0.77
N ILE A 148 1.71 0.83 -0.88
CA ILE A 148 1.95 1.62 -2.10
C ILE A 148 2.25 0.71 -3.30
N ARG A 149 3.08 -0.32 -3.10
CA ARG A 149 3.42 -1.29 -4.16
C ARG A 149 2.23 -2.17 -4.52
N VAL A 150 1.45 -2.62 -3.55
CA VAL A 150 0.20 -3.37 -3.77
C VAL A 150 -0.76 -2.54 -4.64
N ALA A 151 -0.92 -1.25 -4.39
CA ALA A 151 -1.73 -0.38 -5.25
C ALA A 151 -1.21 -0.32 -6.71
N ALA A 152 0.12 -0.32 -6.90
CA ALA A 152 0.70 -0.39 -8.24
C ALA A 152 0.45 -1.75 -8.92
N VAL A 153 0.56 -2.85 -8.16
CA VAL A 153 0.22 -4.20 -8.64
C VAL A 153 -1.25 -4.30 -9.05
N ASP A 154 -2.15 -3.61 -8.36
CA ASP A 154 -3.57 -3.55 -8.71
C ASP A 154 -3.80 -2.85 -10.04
N GLY A 155 -3.07 -1.75 -10.27
CA GLY A 155 -3.06 -1.09 -11.58
C GLY A 155 -2.56 -2.02 -12.69
N LEU A 156 -1.48 -2.77 -12.45
CA LEU A 156 -1.00 -3.76 -13.42
C LEU A 156 -2.03 -4.86 -13.69
N ALA A 157 -2.72 -5.35 -12.66
CA ALA A 157 -3.79 -6.34 -12.80
C ALA A 157 -4.94 -5.81 -13.67
N SER A 158 -5.36 -4.56 -13.44
CA SER A 158 -6.39 -3.91 -14.27
C SER A 158 -5.93 -3.75 -15.72
N LEU A 159 -4.70 -3.29 -15.96
CA LEU A 159 -4.15 -3.18 -17.31
C LEU A 159 -4.06 -4.54 -18.02
N ALA A 160 -3.64 -5.59 -17.31
CA ALA A 160 -3.56 -6.94 -17.85
C ALA A 160 -4.95 -7.45 -18.25
N LYS A 161 -5.99 -7.19 -17.42
CA LYS A 161 -7.39 -7.51 -17.73
C LYS A 161 -7.92 -6.76 -18.96
N LEU A 162 -7.39 -5.56 -19.22
CA LEU A 162 -7.68 -4.78 -20.43
C LEU A 162 -6.86 -5.21 -21.66
N GLY A 163 -6.08 -6.29 -21.55
CA GLY A 163 -5.31 -6.84 -22.67
C GLY A 163 -3.91 -6.26 -22.85
N VAL A 164 -3.40 -5.48 -21.88
CA VAL A 164 -1.98 -5.05 -21.88
C VAL A 164 -1.12 -6.24 -21.45
N THR A 165 -0.64 -7.00 -22.42
CA THR A 165 0.06 -8.28 -22.21
C THR A 165 1.32 -8.12 -21.36
N GLU A 166 2.04 -7.00 -21.51
CA GLU A 166 3.24 -6.69 -20.74
C GLU A 166 2.96 -6.62 -19.23
N ALA A 167 1.79 -6.10 -18.83
CA ALA A 167 1.39 -6.05 -17.42
C ALA A 167 1.22 -7.47 -16.84
N GLY A 168 0.70 -8.41 -17.64
CA GLY A 168 0.63 -9.83 -17.29
C GLY A 168 1.99 -10.45 -17.01
N SER A 169 3.00 -10.15 -17.84
CA SER A 169 4.37 -10.61 -17.63
C SER A 169 4.99 -10.06 -16.34
N TYR A 170 4.73 -8.80 -16.00
CA TYR A 170 5.18 -8.22 -14.73
C TYR A 170 4.48 -8.83 -13.52
N LEU A 171 3.17 -9.12 -13.60
CA LEU A 171 2.45 -9.81 -12.53
C LEU A 171 3.02 -11.22 -12.29
N LEU A 172 3.34 -11.97 -13.34
CA LEU A 172 3.99 -13.27 -13.21
C LEU A 172 5.35 -13.14 -12.51
N ARG A 173 6.17 -12.15 -12.88
CA ARG A 173 7.45 -11.91 -12.19
C ARG A 173 7.25 -11.52 -10.72
N LEU A 174 6.29 -10.65 -10.43
CA LEU A 174 5.97 -10.18 -9.07
C LEU A 174 5.36 -11.28 -8.20
N SER A 175 4.85 -12.38 -8.79
CA SER A 175 4.44 -13.56 -8.02
C SER A 175 5.61 -14.21 -7.25
N GLN A 176 6.86 -13.87 -7.56
CA GLN A 176 8.05 -14.34 -6.84
C GLN A 176 8.62 -13.29 -5.88
N HIS A 177 7.91 -12.16 -5.67
CA HIS A 177 8.40 -11.09 -4.81
C HIS A 177 8.56 -11.56 -3.36
N SER A 178 9.55 -11.05 -2.62
CA SER A 178 9.84 -11.48 -1.24
C SER A 178 8.73 -11.10 -0.26
N ASP A 179 8.18 -9.89 -0.39
CA ASP A 179 7.00 -9.42 0.35
C ASP A 179 5.75 -10.24 -0.02
N LEU A 180 5.09 -10.79 1.00
CA LEU A 180 3.93 -11.68 0.85
C LEU A 180 2.71 -10.96 0.27
N SER A 181 2.45 -9.71 0.65
CA SER A 181 1.29 -8.94 0.19
C SER A 181 1.38 -8.65 -1.30
N ILE A 182 2.56 -8.23 -1.77
CA ILE A 182 2.84 -8.01 -3.19
C ILE A 182 2.69 -9.33 -3.97
N ARG A 183 3.28 -10.41 -3.45
CA ARG A 183 3.23 -11.73 -4.05
C ARG A 183 1.79 -12.26 -4.20
N GLN A 184 1.00 -12.22 -3.12
CA GLN A 184 -0.40 -12.61 -3.11
C GLN A 184 -1.22 -11.81 -4.13
N ARG A 185 -1.02 -10.49 -4.16
CA ARG A 185 -1.76 -9.63 -5.06
C ARG A 185 -1.39 -9.87 -6.52
N ALA A 186 -0.11 -10.08 -6.81
CA ALA A 186 0.38 -10.39 -8.15
C ALA A 186 -0.15 -11.72 -8.68
N VAL A 187 -0.18 -12.78 -7.85
CA VAL A 187 -0.79 -14.07 -8.20
C VAL A 187 -2.27 -13.91 -8.56
N ARG A 188 -3.04 -13.23 -7.70
CA ARG A 188 -4.48 -12.99 -7.96
C ARG A 188 -4.71 -12.16 -9.21
N GLY A 189 -3.94 -11.09 -9.40
CA GLY A 189 -4.01 -10.24 -10.58
C GLY A 189 -3.67 -11.01 -11.86
N TYR A 190 -2.62 -11.83 -11.83
CA TYR A 190 -2.21 -12.64 -12.98
C TYR A 190 -3.28 -13.65 -13.38
N LEU A 191 -3.90 -14.34 -12.41
CA LEU A 191 -4.97 -15.31 -12.66
C LEU A 191 -6.25 -14.64 -13.21
N ALA A 192 -6.56 -13.42 -12.76
CA ALA A 192 -7.76 -12.68 -13.17
C ALA A 192 -7.63 -11.92 -14.50
N ALA A 193 -6.43 -11.87 -15.09
CA ALA A 193 -6.14 -11.04 -16.25
C ALA A 193 -6.68 -11.58 -17.59
N GLY A 194 -7.08 -12.86 -17.66
CA GLY A 194 -7.54 -13.45 -18.92
C GLY A 194 -8.33 -14.74 -18.75
N PRO A 195 -8.99 -15.22 -19.83
CA PRO A 195 -9.80 -16.44 -19.81
C PRO A 195 -8.96 -17.72 -19.73
N ASP A 196 -7.65 -17.64 -19.97
CA ASP A 196 -6.68 -18.75 -19.96
C ASP A 196 -6.26 -19.17 -18.54
N TYR A 197 -7.24 -19.26 -17.62
CA TYR A 197 -7.01 -19.52 -16.19
C TYR A 197 -6.16 -20.76 -15.92
N ASP A 198 -6.50 -21.91 -16.53
CA ASP A 198 -5.79 -23.16 -16.29
C ASP A 198 -4.32 -23.12 -16.77
N ALA A 199 -4.05 -22.41 -17.88
CA ALA A 199 -2.70 -22.21 -18.38
C ALA A 199 -1.88 -21.34 -17.41
N ARG A 200 -2.49 -20.28 -16.88
CA ARG A 200 -1.89 -19.39 -15.88
C ARG A 200 -1.61 -20.11 -14.56
N VAL A 201 -2.52 -20.96 -14.10
CA VAL A 201 -2.33 -21.83 -12.92
C VAL A 201 -1.09 -22.71 -13.11
N LYS A 202 -1.00 -23.43 -14.24
CA LYS A 202 0.15 -24.29 -14.54
C LYS A 202 1.46 -23.50 -14.58
N LEU A 203 1.45 -22.31 -15.17
CA LEU A 203 2.63 -21.47 -15.24
C LEU A 203 3.06 -20.99 -13.84
N LEU A 204 2.13 -20.59 -12.99
CA LEU A 204 2.42 -20.23 -11.60
C LEU A 204 2.97 -21.42 -10.80
N GLN A 205 2.38 -22.61 -10.93
CA GLN A 205 2.87 -23.82 -10.26
C GLN A 205 4.30 -24.17 -10.66
N ALA A 206 4.67 -23.94 -11.93
CA ALA A 206 6.02 -24.16 -12.43
C ALA A 206 7.04 -23.10 -11.96
N ASN A 207 6.58 -21.90 -11.59
CA ASN A 207 7.43 -20.75 -11.25
C ASN A 207 7.48 -20.43 -9.75
N LEU A 208 6.59 -20.99 -8.95
CA LEU A 208 6.53 -20.78 -7.51
C LEU A 208 7.03 -22.01 -6.74
N PRO A 209 7.71 -21.82 -5.60
CA PRO A 209 8.03 -22.93 -4.70
C PRO A 209 6.75 -23.59 -4.20
N THR A 210 6.80 -24.90 -3.93
CA THR A 210 5.63 -25.67 -3.47
C THR A 210 4.98 -25.09 -2.21
N SER A 211 5.77 -24.45 -1.32
CA SER A 211 5.27 -23.75 -0.14
C SER A 211 4.25 -22.65 -0.46
N ASP A 212 4.33 -22.07 -1.65
CA ASP A 212 3.56 -20.90 -2.07
C ASP A 212 2.42 -21.29 -3.01
N HIS A 213 2.26 -22.58 -3.33
CA HIS A 213 1.16 -23.07 -4.18
C HIS A 213 -0.22 -22.80 -3.56
N GLY A 214 -0.30 -22.66 -2.24
CA GLY A 214 -1.52 -22.23 -1.54
C GLY A 214 -2.05 -20.87 -2.02
N LEU A 215 -1.17 -19.99 -2.53
CA LEU A 215 -1.56 -18.69 -3.08
C LEU A 215 -2.34 -18.81 -4.38
N ILE A 216 -2.10 -19.87 -5.15
CA ILE A 216 -2.76 -20.17 -6.42
C ILE A 216 -4.18 -20.69 -6.18
N THR A 217 -4.37 -21.41 -5.08
CA THR A 217 -5.63 -22.05 -4.69
C THR A 217 -6.56 -21.17 -3.86
N LEU A 218 -6.17 -19.91 -3.57
CA LEU A 218 -7.05 -18.93 -2.95
C LEU A 218 -8.20 -18.59 -3.92
N ARG A 219 -9.16 -19.51 -4.06
CA ARG A 219 -10.49 -19.19 -4.55
C ARG A 219 -11.04 -18.14 -3.60
N VAL A 220 -11.64 -17.09 -4.16
CA VAL A 220 -12.49 -16.21 -3.37
C VAL A 220 -13.61 -17.09 -2.82
N THR A 221 -13.55 -17.41 -1.53
CA THR A 221 -14.67 -18.05 -0.86
C THR A 221 -15.82 -17.05 -0.90
N GLU A 222 -16.91 -17.39 -1.59
CA GLU A 222 -18.19 -16.68 -1.50
C GLU A 222 -18.66 -16.75 -0.05
N VAL A 223 -18.36 -15.72 0.75
CA VAL A 223 -18.67 -15.68 2.19
C VAL A 223 -20.16 -15.88 2.44
N ARG A 224 -21.02 -15.43 1.51
CA ARG A 224 -22.47 -15.61 1.57
C ARG A 224 -22.93 -17.06 1.41
N GLY A 225 -22.08 -17.93 0.83
CA GLY A 225 -22.37 -19.34 0.61
C GLY A 225 -21.66 -20.29 1.59
N VAL A 226 -20.91 -19.75 2.55
CA VAL A 226 -20.32 -20.56 3.62
C VAL A 226 -21.43 -20.85 4.63
N ALA A 227 -21.72 -22.12 4.86
CA ALA A 227 -22.61 -22.53 5.93
C ALA A 227 -22.08 -21.95 7.25
N HIS A 228 -22.81 -21.02 7.84
CA HIS A 228 -22.55 -20.60 9.20
C HIS A 228 -22.88 -21.79 10.11
N PRO A 229 -22.03 -22.16 11.07
CA PRO A 229 -22.40 -23.16 12.05
C PRO A 229 -23.67 -22.69 12.76
N ASP A 230 -24.73 -23.51 12.68
CA ASP A 230 -26.02 -23.27 13.37
C ASP A 230 -25.85 -23.19 14.89
N ASP A 231 -24.71 -23.68 15.39
CA ASP A 231 -24.30 -23.71 16.79
C ASP A 231 -23.68 -22.39 17.26
N THR A 232 -24.28 -21.24 16.92
CA THR A 232 -23.94 -20.02 17.64
C THR A 232 -24.40 -20.21 19.09
N PRO A 233 -23.48 -20.28 20.08
CA PRO A 233 -23.84 -20.47 21.48
C PRO A 233 -24.86 -19.42 21.91
N GLU A 234 -25.85 -19.78 22.74
CA GLU A 234 -26.97 -18.87 23.09
C GLU A 234 -26.49 -17.54 23.69
N ASP A 235 -25.34 -17.52 24.34
CA ASP A 235 -24.72 -16.34 24.94
C ASP A 235 -24.10 -15.37 23.93
N MET A 236 -23.85 -15.81 22.69
CA MET A 236 -23.36 -14.98 21.58
C MET A 236 -24.47 -14.53 20.63
N ARG A 237 -25.71 -14.94 20.85
CA ARG A 237 -26.84 -14.46 20.06
C ARG A 237 -27.11 -12.99 20.41
N PRO A 238 -27.30 -12.10 19.42
CA PRO A 238 -27.68 -10.72 19.68
C PRO A 238 -28.94 -10.72 20.53
N ARG A 239 -28.89 -10.14 21.74
CA ARG A 239 -30.09 -9.95 22.54
C ARG A 239 -31.03 -9.04 21.74
N THR A 240 -32.16 -9.59 21.31
CA THR A 240 -33.26 -8.80 20.77
C THR A 240 -33.63 -7.81 21.87
N ARG A 241 -33.26 -6.54 21.72
CA ARG A 241 -33.86 -5.48 22.52
C ARG A 241 -35.33 -5.48 22.10
N GLU A 242 -36.18 -6.06 22.94
CA GLU A 242 -37.60 -5.69 22.91
C GLU A 242 -37.63 -4.17 22.97
N ARG A 243 -38.11 -3.57 21.88
CA ARG A 243 -38.44 -2.16 21.89
C ARG A 243 -39.67 -2.07 22.78
N ASP A 244 -39.46 -1.64 24.02
CA ASP A 244 -40.54 -1.06 24.82
C ASP A 244 -40.97 0.23 24.11
N ASP A 245 -41.84 0.08 23.12
CA ASP A 245 -42.68 1.15 22.59
C ASP A 245 -43.70 1.47 23.70
N GLU A 246 -43.39 2.45 24.54
CA GLU A 246 -44.38 3.37 25.11
C GLU A 246 -43.71 4.54 25.85
N SER A 247 -43.66 5.70 25.18
CA SER A 247 -43.79 6.98 25.88
C SER A 247 -44.47 7.98 24.94
N PRO A 248 -45.71 8.40 25.23
CA PRO A 248 -46.40 9.39 24.43
C PRO A 248 -45.85 10.76 24.81
N ILE A 249 -45.08 11.38 23.92
CA ILE A 249 -44.82 12.82 24.05
C ILE A 249 -46.10 13.53 23.60
N ALA A 250 -46.81 14.06 24.60
CA ALA A 250 -47.95 14.94 24.44
C ALA A 250 -47.58 16.21 23.67
N ARG A 251 -48.58 16.74 22.96
CA ARG A 251 -48.55 17.92 22.09
C ARG A 251 -48.07 19.20 22.78
#